data_AF-A0A943FEH4-F1
#
_entry.id   AF-A0A943FEH4-F1
#
_cell.length_a   1.000
_cell.length_b   1.000
_cell.length_c   1.000
_cell.angle_alpha   90.00
_cell.angle_beta   90.00
_cell.angle_gamma   90.00
#
_symmetry.space_group_name_H-M   'P 1'
#
loop_
_entity.id
_entity.type
_entity.pdbx_description
1 polymer ?
#
loop_
_entity_poly.entity_id
_entity_poly.type
_entity_poly.pdbx_seq_one_letter_code
_entity_poly.pdbx_strand_id
1 'polypeptide(L)'
;MGRKRALIAGKHLIYCFGLIFCYVLQTTPGFLQIFGVKPFLVIPAVIAIAMQEGEFTGALYGALGGMLCDMGANTFYGFYTLTLFLYGAAVGLALIYLMKNDRKTAVLCCLVYTGGMALIEYIFYYLLYGFAGNWQVLLFQLTPRVLYTCLVMPLFYFGERKLFDYFSRRTEEI
;
A
#
# COMPACT_ATOMS: atom_id res chain seq x y z
N MET A 1 30.70 5.90 -12.23
CA MET A 1 29.44 6.66 -11.97
C MET A 1 28.22 6.17 -12.76
N GLY A 2 28.31 5.85 -14.06
CA GLY A 2 27.13 5.46 -14.86
C GLY A 2 26.41 4.18 -14.42
N ARG A 3 27.16 3.14 -14.04
CA ARG A 3 26.61 1.82 -13.67
C ARG A 3 25.76 1.87 -12.39
N LYS A 4 26.17 2.64 -11.38
CA LYS A 4 25.41 2.86 -10.13
C LYS A 4 24.07 3.55 -10.39
N ARG A 5 24.05 4.59 -11.24
CA ARG A 5 22.81 5.28 -11.64
C ARG A 5 21.86 4.35 -12.39
N ALA A 6 22.39 3.50 -13.27
CA ALA A 6 21.58 2.52 -14.01
C ALA A 6 20.93 1.47 -13.10
N LEU A 7 21.64 0.99 -12.06
CA LEU A 7 21.06 0.06 -11.08
C LEU A 7 19.94 0.69 -10.26
N ILE A 8 20.13 1.92 -9.79
CA ILE A 8 19.11 2.66 -9.05
C ILE A 8 17.88 2.90 -9.93
N ALA A 9 18.07 3.32 -11.18
CA ALA A 9 16.98 3.48 -12.13
C ALA A 9 16.24 2.15 -12.40
N GLY A 10 16.98 1.05 -12.55
CA GLY A 10 16.40 -0.29 -12.71
C GLY A 10 15.54 -0.71 -11.52
N LYS A 11 15.99 -0.44 -10.28
CA LYS A 11 15.23 -0.71 -9.06
C LYS A 11 13.89 0.04 -9.06
N HIS A 12 13.92 1.35 -9.34
CA HIS A 12 12.71 2.17 -9.38
C HIS A 12 11.74 1.78 -10.50
N LEU A 13 12.26 1.35 -11.65
CA LEU A 13 11.43 0.79 -12.71
C LEU A 13 10.70 -0.48 -12.25
N ILE A 14 11.38 -1.38 -11.56
CA ILE A 14 10.75 -2.61 -11.03
C ILE A 14 9.66 -2.26 -10.02
N TYR A 15 9.88 -1.30 -9.10
CA TYR A 15 8.83 -0.84 -8.19
C TYR A 15 7.62 -0.27 -8.93
N CYS A 16 7.84 0.57 -9.95
CA CYS A 16 6.75 1.13 -10.76
C CYS A 16 5.96 0.03 -11.47
N PHE A 17 6.65 -0.92 -12.13
CA PHE A 17 6.01 -2.06 -12.77
C PHE A 17 5.27 -2.95 -11.77
N GLY A 18 5.85 -3.18 -10.59
CA GLY A 18 5.23 -3.94 -9.50
C GLY A 18 3.92 -3.30 -9.02
N LEU A 19 3.89 -1.98 -8.83
CA LEU A 19 2.68 -1.25 -8.45
C LEU A 19 1.60 -1.29 -9.53
N ILE A 20 1.97 -1.08 -10.80
CA ILE A 20 1.03 -1.18 -11.93
C ILE A 20 0.48 -2.61 -12.02
N PHE A 21 1.34 -3.63 -11.86
CA PHE A 21 0.92 -5.02 -11.85
C PHE A 21 -0.07 -5.31 -10.71
N CYS A 22 0.22 -4.83 -9.49
CA CYS A 22 -0.71 -4.93 -8.36
C CYS A 22 -2.05 -4.23 -8.64
N TYR A 23 -2.02 -3.07 -9.30
CA TYR A 23 -3.22 -2.35 -9.70
C TYR A 23 -4.05 -3.13 -10.72
N VAL A 24 -3.41 -3.71 -11.74
CA VAL A 24 -4.08 -4.57 -12.73
C VAL A 24 -4.70 -5.79 -12.04
N LEU A 25 -3.99 -6.43 -11.12
CA LEU A 25 -4.52 -7.58 -10.39
C LEU A 25 -5.73 -7.22 -9.52
N GLN A 26 -5.71 -6.10 -8.79
CA GLN A 26 -6.86 -5.71 -7.95
C GLN A 26 -8.08 -5.25 -8.78
N THR A 27 -7.86 -4.70 -9.99
CA THR A 27 -8.95 -4.26 -10.88
C THR A 27 -9.52 -5.37 -11.74
N THR A 28 -8.81 -6.49 -11.92
CA THR A 28 -9.29 -7.64 -12.69
C THR A 28 -10.57 -8.24 -12.05
N PRO A 29 -11.69 -8.38 -12.80
CA PRO A 29 -12.91 -9.00 -12.30
C PRO A 29 -12.68 -10.46 -11.88
N GLY A 30 -13.21 -10.88 -10.72
CA GLY A 30 -13.10 -12.26 -10.22
C GLY A 30 -11.73 -12.68 -9.66
N PHE A 31 -10.68 -11.89 -9.83
CA PHE A 31 -9.34 -12.21 -9.31
C PHE A 31 -9.22 -11.88 -7.81
N LEU A 32 -8.74 -12.84 -7.00
CA LEU A 32 -8.61 -12.77 -5.54
C LEU A 32 -9.88 -12.35 -4.78
N GLN A 33 -11.05 -12.61 -5.36
CA GLN A 33 -12.33 -12.31 -4.74
C GLN A 33 -12.71 -13.46 -3.79
N ILE A 34 -12.67 -13.20 -2.49
CA ILE A 34 -13.08 -14.15 -1.45
C ILE A 34 -14.40 -13.63 -0.87
N PHE A 35 -15.47 -14.43 -0.93
CA PHE A 35 -16.83 -14.04 -0.52
C PHE A 35 -17.33 -12.72 -1.16
N GLY A 36 -16.94 -12.46 -2.41
CA GLY A 36 -17.36 -11.24 -3.10
C GLY A 36 -16.49 -10.01 -2.80
N VAL A 37 -15.55 -10.10 -1.85
CA VAL A 37 -14.69 -8.98 -1.41
C VAL A 37 -13.27 -9.12 -1.97
N LYS A 38 -12.70 -8.03 -2.45
CA LYS A 38 -11.35 -7.98 -3.02
C LYS A 38 -10.37 -7.24 -2.09
N PRO A 39 -9.12 -7.71 -1.94
CA PRO A 39 -8.07 -6.98 -1.22
C PRO A 39 -7.54 -5.80 -2.06
N PHE A 40 -7.08 -4.75 -1.37
CA PHE A 40 -6.34 -3.65 -2.02
C PHE A 40 -4.85 -3.98 -2.02
N LEU A 41 -4.31 -4.45 -3.15
CA LEU A 41 -2.92 -4.92 -3.26
C LEU A 41 -1.91 -3.78 -3.40
N VAL A 42 -2.33 -2.63 -3.91
CA VAL A 42 -1.44 -1.47 -4.09
C VAL A 42 -1.00 -0.89 -2.74
N ILE A 43 -1.89 -0.84 -1.75
CA ILE A 43 -1.61 -0.31 -0.41
C ILE A 43 -0.43 -1.03 0.28
N PRO A 44 -0.45 -2.37 0.46
CA PRO A 44 0.65 -3.07 1.11
C PRO A 44 1.96 -2.98 0.33
N ALA A 45 1.92 -2.93 -1.00
CA ALA A 45 3.11 -2.73 -1.83
C ALA A 45 3.75 -1.36 -1.57
N VAL A 46 2.96 -0.28 -1.56
CA VAL A 46 3.43 1.08 -1.25
C VAL A 46 4.02 1.15 0.16
N ILE A 47 3.32 0.62 1.16
CA ILE A 47 3.78 0.64 2.56
C ILE A 47 5.10 -0.12 2.66
N ALA A 48 5.22 -1.30 2.02
CA ALA A 48 6.47 -2.05 2.01
C ALA A 48 7.60 -1.19 1.44
N ILE A 49 7.46 -0.64 0.23
CA ILE A 49 8.46 0.24 -0.40
C ILE A 49 8.85 1.39 0.54
N ALA A 50 7.89 2.07 1.17
CA ALA A 50 8.15 3.14 2.13
C ALA A 50 8.98 2.67 3.34
N MET A 51 8.75 1.44 3.80
CA MET A 51 9.51 0.85 4.91
C MET A 51 10.95 0.51 4.58
N GLN A 52 11.29 0.26 3.30
CA GLN A 52 12.67 -0.03 2.89
C GLN A 52 13.42 1.20 2.38
N GLU A 53 12.76 2.08 1.63
CA GLU A 53 13.41 3.20 0.94
C GLU A 53 13.37 4.52 1.74
N GLY A 54 12.54 4.60 2.78
CA GLY A 54 12.43 5.78 3.65
C GLY A 54 11.38 6.80 3.18
N GLU A 55 11.43 7.99 3.79
CA GLU A 55 10.36 9.00 3.73
C GLU A 55 10.06 9.56 2.34
N PHE A 56 11.08 10.01 1.61
CA PHE A 56 10.87 10.71 0.34
C PHE A 56 10.38 9.76 -0.75
N THR A 57 11.03 8.60 -0.86
CA THR A 57 10.64 7.56 -1.79
C THR A 57 9.29 6.96 -1.41
N GLY A 58 9.04 6.75 -0.11
CA GLY A 58 7.75 6.32 0.41
C GLY A 58 6.61 7.29 0.09
N ALA A 59 6.85 8.60 0.20
CA ALA A 59 5.88 9.62 -0.18
C ALA A 59 5.57 9.59 -1.68
N LEU A 60 6.61 9.53 -2.53
CA LEU A 60 6.45 9.52 -3.98
C LEU A 60 5.67 8.28 -4.47
N TYR A 61 6.05 7.09 -4.01
CA TYR A 61 5.30 5.87 -4.32
C TYR A 61 3.93 5.85 -3.64
N GLY A 62 3.78 6.53 -2.50
CA GLY A 62 2.49 6.83 -1.86
C GLY A 62 1.55 7.59 -2.78
N ALA A 63 2.02 8.70 -3.37
CA ALA A 63 1.24 9.45 -4.34
C ALA A 63 0.93 8.61 -5.58
N LEU A 64 1.91 7.93 -6.17
CA LEU A 64 1.70 7.11 -7.37
C LEU A 64 0.70 5.97 -7.12
N GLY A 65 0.87 5.22 -6.03
CA GLY A 65 -0.04 4.14 -5.68
C GLY A 65 -1.43 4.64 -5.28
N GLY A 66 -1.51 5.79 -4.61
CA GLY A 66 -2.78 6.43 -4.31
C GLY A 66 -3.52 6.92 -5.55
N MET A 67 -2.82 7.46 -6.55
CA MET A 67 -3.43 7.82 -7.84
C MET A 67 -4.00 6.58 -8.53
N LEU A 68 -3.26 5.46 -8.53
CA LEU A 68 -3.76 4.19 -9.06
C LEU A 68 -5.03 3.75 -8.32
N CYS A 69 -5.04 3.79 -6.99
CA CYS A 69 -6.23 3.47 -6.20
C CYS A 69 -7.42 4.39 -6.53
N ASP A 70 -7.20 5.70 -6.66
CA ASP A 70 -8.24 6.67 -7.00
C ASP A 70 -8.85 6.43 -8.40
N MET A 71 -8.09 5.88 -9.36
CA MET A 71 -8.62 5.52 -10.69
C MET A 71 -9.60 4.34 -10.65
N GLY A 72 -9.41 3.41 -9.70
CA GLY A 72 -10.24 2.21 -9.56
C GLY A 72 -11.32 2.31 -8.48
N ALA A 73 -11.24 3.30 -7.61
CA ALA A 73 -12.15 3.49 -6.48
C ALA A 73 -13.30 4.43 -6.86
N ASN A 74 -14.50 4.14 -6.35
CA ASN A 74 -15.65 5.06 -6.43
C ASN A 74 -15.57 6.18 -5.36
N THR A 75 -14.37 6.63 -5.02
CA THR A 75 -14.14 7.67 -4.01
C THR A 75 -13.85 9.02 -4.66
N PHE A 76 -13.82 10.09 -3.86
CA PHE A 76 -13.34 11.39 -4.32
C PHE A 76 -11.93 11.26 -4.91
N TYR A 77 -11.77 11.72 -6.16
CA TYR A 77 -10.50 11.65 -6.86
C TYR A 77 -9.42 12.43 -6.09
N GLY A 78 -8.28 11.80 -5.83
CA GLY A 78 -7.17 12.37 -5.07
C GLY A 78 -7.17 12.04 -3.57
N PHE A 79 -8.21 11.37 -3.04
CA PHE A 79 -8.27 11.05 -1.62
C PHE A 79 -7.23 9.99 -1.22
N TYR A 80 -7.12 8.88 -1.97
CA TYR A 80 -6.07 7.90 -1.72
C TYR A 80 -4.69 8.47 -2.05
N THR A 81 -4.57 9.29 -3.10
CA THR A 81 -3.32 9.98 -3.46
C THR A 81 -2.75 10.78 -2.29
N LEU A 82 -3.55 11.68 -1.71
CA LEU A 82 -3.10 12.54 -0.61
C LEU A 82 -2.81 11.75 0.66
N THR A 83 -3.70 10.81 1.02
CA THR A 83 -3.56 10.04 2.26
C THR A 83 -2.37 9.07 2.20
N LEU A 84 -2.15 8.36 1.09
CA LEU A 84 -0.97 7.50 0.94
C LEU A 84 0.33 8.29 0.80
N PHE A 85 0.31 9.46 0.17
CA PHE A 85 1.49 10.34 0.13
C PHE A 85 1.95 10.71 1.56
N LEU A 86 1.01 11.21 2.38
CA LEU A 86 1.30 11.60 3.76
C LEU A 86 1.66 10.39 4.62
N TYR A 87 0.94 9.28 4.46
CA TYR A 87 1.17 8.07 5.24
C TYR A 87 2.50 7.38 4.88
N GLY A 88 2.84 7.32 3.58
CA GLY A 88 4.12 6.78 3.11
C GLY A 88 5.30 7.58 3.67
N ALA A 89 5.21 8.91 3.67
CA ALA A 89 6.18 9.77 4.34
C ALA A 89 6.26 9.46 5.84
N ALA A 90 5.11 9.42 6.53
CA ALA A 90 5.04 9.17 7.97
C ALA A 90 5.62 7.81 8.37
N VAL A 91 5.35 6.74 7.61
CA VAL A 91 5.92 5.40 7.85
C VAL A 91 7.43 5.41 7.64
N GLY A 92 7.92 6.09 6.60
CA GLY A 92 9.35 6.27 6.37
C GLY A 92 10.05 6.98 7.53
N LEU A 93 9.51 8.11 7.99
CA LEU A 93 10.04 8.82 9.17
C LEU A 93 9.94 7.96 10.44
N ALA A 94 8.80 7.31 10.64
CA ALA A 94 8.57 6.49 11.83
C ALA A 94 9.59 5.35 11.94
N LEU A 95 10.03 4.76 10.82
CA LEU A 95 11.07 3.73 10.85
C LEU A 95 12.49 4.26 11.06
N ILE A 96 12.73 5.52 10.70
CA ILE A 96 14.02 6.18 10.99
C ILE A 96 14.11 6.51 12.49
N TYR A 97 13.03 7.01 13.10
CA TYR A 97 13.09 7.62 14.44
C TYR A 97 12.38 6.86 15.56
N LEU A 98 11.35 6.04 15.27
CA LEU A 98 10.42 5.52 16.28
C LEU A 98 10.30 3.99 16.30
N MET A 99 10.32 3.35 15.14
CA MET A 99 9.90 1.96 14.95
C MET A 99 11.01 1.12 14.33
N LYS A 100 11.00 -0.18 14.63
CA LYS A 100 11.90 -1.15 13.98
C LYS A 100 11.31 -1.68 12.69
N ASN A 101 12.17 -1.90 11.69
CA ASN A 101 11.80 -2.50 10.42
C ASN A 101 11.62 -4.02 10.56
N ASP A 102 10.45 -4.40 11.08
CA ASP A 102 10.04 -5.79 11.32
C ASP A 102 8.72 -6.11 10.60
N ARG A 103 8.49 -7.40 10.32
CA ARG A 103 7.23 -7.89 9.74
C ARG A 103 5.98 -7.50 10.56
N LYS A 104 6.13 -7.43 11.89
CA LYS A 104 5.02 -7.05 12.80
C LYS A 104 4.65 -5.58 12.60
N THR A 105 5.65 -4.71 12.50
CA THR A 105 5.49 -3.30 12.18
C THR A 105 4.82 -3.12 10.82
N ALA A 106 5.23 -3.90 9.82
CA ALA A 106 4.64 -3.85 8.48
C ALA A 106 3.14 -4.15 8.48
N VAL A 107 2.73 -5.23 9.14
CA VAL A 107 1.31 -5.58 9.29
C VAL A 107 0.56 -4.52 10.09
N LEU A 108 1.17 -3.99 11.15
CA LEU A 108 0.55 -2.92 11.96
C LEU A 108 0.31 -1.65 11.15
N CYS A 109 1.31 -1.18 10.38
CA CYS A 109 1.16 0.00 9.52
C CYS A 109 0.08 -0.23 8.45
N CYS A 110 0.04 -1.42 7.85
CA CYS A 110 -1.00 -1.79 6.90
C CYS A 110 -2.40 -1.78 7.54
N LEU A 111 -2.53 -2.34 8.74
CA LEU A 111 -3.79 -2.38 9.50
C LEU A 111 -4.27 -0.98 9.87
N VAL A 112 -3.37 -0.12 10.35
CA VAL A 112 -3.70 1.26 10.73
C VAL A 112 -4.19 2.06 9.53
N TYR A 113 -3.49 2.00 8.39
CA TYR A 113 -3.90 2.73 7.21
C TYR A 113 -5.21 2.20 6.62
N THR A 114 -5.29 0.90 6.35
CA THR A 114 -6.48 0.29 5.73
C THR A 114 -7.70 0.35 6.65
N GLY A 115 -7.53 0.14 7.95
CA GLY A 115 -8.57 0.29 8.96
C GLY A 115 -9.05 1.74 9.08
N GLY A 116 -8.13 2.70 9.10
CA GLY A 116 -8.47 4.12 9.09
C GLY A 116 -9.27 4.52 7.85
N MET A 117 -8.82 4.12 6.67
CA MET A 117 -9.53 4.39 5.41
C MET A 117 -10.90 3.71 5.36
N ALA A 118 -11.02 2.47 5.86
CA ALA A 118 -12.31 1.79 5.96
C ALA A 118 -13.28 2.50 6.91
N LEU A 119 -12.79 3.02 8.05
CA LEU A 119 -13.63 3.79 8.97
C LEU A 119 -14.09 5.11 8.35
N ILE A 120 -13.19 5.82 7.64
CA ILE A 120 -13.55 7.04 6.93
C ILE A 120 -14.60 6.74 5.86
N GLU A 121 -14.39 5.70 5.05
CA GLU A 121 -15.37 5.27 4.04
C GLU A 121 -16.71 4.94 4.70
N TYR A 122 -16.72 4.19 5.80
CA TYR A 122 -17.94 3.86 6.53
C TYR A 122 -18.70 5.11 7.03
N ILE A 123 -18.00 6.05 7.67
CA ILE A 123 -18.62 7.23 8.25
C ILE A 123 -19.20 8.13 7.15
N PHE A 124 -18.42 8.43 6.11
CA PHE A 124 -18.83 9.39 5.09
C PHE A 124 -19.82 8.82 4.09
N TYR A 125 -19.66 7.58 3.64
CA TYR A 125 -20.52 7.01 2.60
C TYR A 125 -21.74 6.27 3.14
N TYR A 126 -21.67 5.68 4.33
CA TYR A 126 -22.75 4.82 4.85
C TYR A 126 -23.45 5.40 6.08
N LEU A 127 -22.71 5.94 7.05
CA LEU A 127 -23.30 6.45 8.29
C LEU A 127 -23.99 7.80 8.07
N LEU A 128 -23.34 8.74 7.39
CA LEU A 128 -23.88 10.09 7.15
C LEU A 128 -25.16 10.08 6.29
N TYR A 129 -25.25 9.17 5.32
CA TYR A 129 -26.40 9.03 4.44
C TYR A 129 -27.55 8.20 5.05
N GLY A 130 -27.34 7.59 6.23
CA GLY A 130 -28.42 6.95 7.00
C GLY A 130 -29.01 5.69 6.35
N PHE A 131 -28.24 4.93 5.58
CA PHE A 131 -28.73 3.71 4.94
C PHE A 131 -29.12 2.63 5.98
N ALA A 132 -30.32 2.06 5.83
CA ALA A 132 -30.75 0.92 6.63
C ALA A 132 -29.86 -0.30 6.34
N GLY A 133 -29.33 -0.95 7.39
CA GLY A 133 -28.44 -2.11 7.25
C GLY A 133 -26.95 -1.77 7.06
N ASN A 134 -26.53 -0.52 7.29
CA ASN A 134 -25.12 -0.09 7.19
C ASN A 134 -24.10 -1.00 7.92
N TRP A 135 -24.45 -1.52 9.09
CA TRP A 135 -23.60 -2.41 9.88
C TRP A 135 -23.22 -3.70 9.14
N GLN A 136 -24.05 -4.18 8.22
CA GLN A 136 -23.75 -5.35 7.40
C GLN A 136 -22.60 -5.06 6.43
N VAL A 137 -22.55 -3.86 5.86
CA VAL A 137 -21.45 -3.44 4.99
C VAL A 137 -20.14 -3.38 5.78
N LEU A 138 -20.18 -2.87 7.02
CA LEU A 138 -19.01 -2.83 7.90
C LEU A 138 -18.44 -4.23 8.16
N LEU A 139 -19.29 -5.18 8.52
CA LEU A 139 -18.87 -6.53 8.91
C LEU A 139 -18.55 -7.44 7.72
N PHE A 140 -19.31 -7.36 6.63
CA PHE A 140 -19.21 -8.31 5.52
C PHE A 140 -18.45 -7.80 4.31
N GLN A 141 -18.18 -6.48 4.21
CA GLN A 141 -17.40 -5.91 3.10
C GLN A 141 -16.13 -5.21 3.58
N LEU A 142 -16.26 -4.24 4.50
CA LEU A 142 -15.13 -3.42 4.94
C LEU A 142 -14.14 -4.22 5.80
N THR A 143 -14.62 -4.99 6.77
CA THR A 143 -13.76 -5.77 7.68
C THR A 143 -12.99 -6.87 6.94
N PRO A 144 -13.62 -7.71 6.08
CA PRO A 144 -12.89 -8.72 5.32
C PRO A 144 -11.86 -8.11 4.38
N ARG A 145 -12.17 -6.96 3.74
CA ARG A 145 -11.22 -6.23 2.89
C ARG A 145 -9.96 -5.81 3.64
N VAL A 146 -10.12 -5.25 4.84
CA VAL A 146 -8.99 -4.87 5.71
C VAL A 146 -8.17 -6.10 6.10
N LEU A 147 -8.85 -7.17 6.55
CA LEU A 147 -8.19 -8.42 6.95
C LEU A 147 -7.42 -9.05 5.79
N TYR A 148 -8.02 -9.17 4.61
CA TYR A 148 -7.37 -9.74 3.44
C TYR A 148 -6.16 -8.90 3.02
N THR A 149 -6.27 -7.58 3.05
CA THR A 149 -5.14 -6.70 2.73
C THR A 149 -3.99 -6.87 3.73
N CYS A 150 -4.30 -6.97 5.03
CA CYS A 150 -3.30 -7.23 6.08
C CYS A 150 -2.67 -8.62 5.97
N LEU A 151 -3.44 -9.64 5.55
CA LEU A 151 -2.93 -11.00 5.35
C LEU A 151 -1.92 -11.09 4.21
N VAL A 152 -2.07 -10.26 3.17
CA VAL A 152 -1.14 -10.22 2.04
C VAL A 152 0.10 -9.34 2.35
N MET A 153 0.02 -8.44 3.34
CA MET A 153 1.14 -7.53 3.69
C MET A 153 2.49 -8.23 3.93
N PRO A 154 2.59 -9.37 4.65
CA PRO A 154 3.87 -10.05 4.84
C PRO A 154 4.51 -10.50 3.53
N LEU A 155 3.70 -10.92 2.54
CA LEU A 155 4.19 -11.35 1.24
C LEU A 155 4.89 -10.20 0.50
N PHE A 156 4.25 -9.02 0.46
CA PHE A 156 4.83 -7.81 -0.11
C PHE A 156 6.08 -7.37 0.66
N TYR A 157 6.04 -7.38 1.99
CA TYR A 157 7.19 -7.04 2.82
C TYR A 157 8.41 -7.90 2.49
N PHE A 158 8.26 -9.22 2.35
CA PHE A 158 9.36 -10.10 1.98
C PHE A 158 9.84 -9.89 0.54
N GLY A 159 8.92 -9.65 -0.40
CA GLY A 159 9.24 -9.39 -1.79
C GLY A 159 10.10 -8.13 -1.95
N GLU A 160 9.61 -7.01 -1.40
CA GLU A 160 10.29 -5.71 -1.51
C GLU A 160 11.60 -5.69 -0.71
N ARG A 161 11.65 -6.33 0.47
CA ARG A 161 12.90 -6.46 1.23
C ARG A 161 13.97 -7.23 0.46
N LYS A 162 13.62 -8.34 -0.20
CA LYS A 162 14.57 -9.08 -1.04
C LYS A 162 15.06 -8.26 -2.23
N LEU A 163 14.17 -7.48 -2.86
CA LEU A 163 14.53 -6.61 -3.96
C LEU A 163 15.50 -5.52 -3.49
N PHE A 164 15.20 -4.87 -2.38
CA PHE A 164 16.03 -3.86 -1.75
C PHE A 164 17.43 -4.40 -1.43
N ASP A 165 17.52 -5.54 -0.73
CA ASP A 165 18.79 -6.16 -0.34
C ASP A 165 19.64 -6.53 -1.57
N TYR A 166 19.01 -7.03 -2.63
CA TYR A 166 19.69 -7.39 -3.88
C TYR A 166 20.33 -6.17 -4.57
N PHE A 167 19.58 -5.07 -4.68
CA PHE A 167 20.10 -3.85 -5.29
C PHE A 167 21.11 -3.12 -4.41
N SER A 168 20.96 -3.16 -3.08
CA SER A 168 21.93 -2.57 -2.15
C SER A 168 23.29 -3.26 -2.27
N ARG A 169 23.33 -4.59 -2.21
CA ARG A 169 24.57 -5.37 -2.36
C ARG A 169 25.30 -5.06 -3.67
N ARG A 170 24.57 -5.06 -4.80
CA ARG A 170 25.16 -4.72 -6.11
C ARG A 170 25.63 -3.27 -6.22
N THR A 171 25.09 -2.38 -5.41
CA THR A 171 25.50 -0.97 -5.39
C THR A 171 26.72 -0.74 -4.51
N GLU A 172 26.94 -1.60 -3.51
CA GLU A 172 28.12 -1.61 -2.63
C GLU A 172 29.33 -2.28 -3.29
N GLU A 173 29.11 -3.25 -4.18
CA GLU A 173 30.15 -3.93 -4.97
C GLU A 173 30.77 -3.05 -6.09
N ILE A 174 30.27 -1.83 -6.33
CA ILE A 174 30.66 -0.92 -7.42
C ILE A 174 31.23 0.39 -6.88
#